data_AF-A0A260UPL9-F1
#
_entry.id   AF-A0A260UPL9-F1
#
_cell.length_a   1.000
_cell.length_b   1.000
_cell.length_c   1.000
_cell.angle_alpha   90.00
_cell.angle_beta   90.00
_cell.angle_gamma   90.00
#
_symmetry.space_group_name_H-M   'P 1'
#
loop_
_entity.id
_entity.type
_entity.pdbx_description
1 polymer ?
#
loop_
_entity_poly.entity_id
_entity_poly.type
_entity_poly.pdbx_seq_one_letter_code
_entity_poly.pdbx_strand_id
1 'polypeptide(L)'
;MRPLTVRTEPVYYVKVFDALSELLSEVDDELRSRIEALRAAWDDAEIQGTQIQAYALQSARLDGSSATPRVSDTQLAAAWLYADLVHADAQGAKKEALAFSMSERYAAAVRVFSHMAALTVTTLDLITSLRADGLLTVDAEAWDDEVVVGVTELTEEGRMFVASEVDDLPDLREAISLSDQWSAFTVTDLLRQEPANQVRVVLRDESDEALMSFDAAVVRRHRESDSLEWDVLVAGSAVFKFAFEQRDGQLTAARYIGWDTIETSNELKLAATRFMLKVHSAAALTFEIGEHRLMRLDAPSFSDDMKNELVVIEETVADIVAVEHIVEQVFDPCIGKFFDTDRVLLRRVRLMMEGHLVHSALGSVSVTAPLGKPPQVIVAAPATRNVGGAEVPAPQYVMRHPHMSIEEVSSDTANNTSSYKIEPPPADRFSMWIPAVCPVRGDQDLENIERLNLNGIDEEKIDY
;
A
#
# COMPACT_ATOMS: atom_id res chain seq x y z
N MET A 1 24.88 7.27 -17.47
CA MET A 1 26.18 6.73 -17.01
C MET A 1 26.08 5.35 -16.39
N ARG A 2 25.26 5.12 -15.33
CA ARG A 2 25.14 3.81 -14.67
C ARG A 2 24.95 2.60 -15.62
N PRO A 3 24.07 2.66 -16.65
CA PRO A 3 23.88 1.55 -17.59
C PRO A 3 25.17 1.08 -18.29
N LEU A 4 26.12 1.99 -18.52
CA LEU A 4 27.38 1.69 -19.20
C LEU A 4 28.41 1.01 -18.28
N THR A 5 28.17 1.01 -16.97
CA THR A 5 29.17 0.62 -15.93
C THR A 5 28.75 -0.59 -15.11
N VAL A 6 27.50 -1.05 -15.27
CA VAL A 6 26.95 -2.16 -14.48
C VAL A 6 26.90 -3.41 -15.34
N ARG A 7 27.55 -4.50 -14.89
CA ARG A 7 27.73 -5.74 -15.67
C ARG A 7 26.42 -6.39 -16.15
N THR A 8 25.34 -6.27 -15.38
CA THR A 8 24.03 -6.84 -15.72
C THR A 8 23.36 -6.09 -16.87
N GLU A 9 23.75 -4.84 -17.12
CA GLU A 9 23.13 -4.01 -18.14
C GLU A 9 23.53 -4.47 -19.55
N PRO A 10 22.62 -4.45 -20.53
CA PRO A 10 22.93 -4.83 -21.90
C PRO A 10 24.04 -3.98 -22.53
N VAL A 11 24.08 -2.70 -22.20
CA VAL A 11 25.01 -1.69 -22.76
C VAL A 11 26.28 -1.50 -21.92
N TYR A 12 26.62 -2.46 -21.06
CA TYR A 12 27.88 -2.42 -20.30
C TYR A 12 29.08 -2.32 -21.25
N TYR A 13 30.00 -1.38 -21.00
CA TYR A 13 31.06 -1.01 -21.94
C TYR A 13 31.90 -2.21 -22.41
N VAL A 14 32.20 -3.17 -21.51
CA VAL A 14 32.97 -4.39 -21.86
C VAL A 14 32.23 -5.20 -22.93
N LYS A 15 30.91 -5.36 -22.80
CA LYS A 15 30.09 -6.09 -23.80
C LYS A 15 30.14 -5.41 -25.16
N VAL A 16 30.14 -4.07 -25.16
CA VAL A 16 30.25 -3.27 -26.40
C VAL A 16 31.61 -3.49 -27.06
N PHE A 17 32.72 -3.41 -26.31
CA PHE A 17 34.05 -3.63 -26.88
C PHE A 17 34.28 -5.08 -27.30
N ASP A 18 33.75 -6.06 -26.56
CA ASP A 18 33.82 -7.47 -26.96
C ASP A 18 33.08 -7.70 -28.29
N ALA A 19 31.88 -7.12 -28.45
CA ALA A 19 31.14 -7.17 -29.71
C ALA A 19 31.89 -6.47 -30.86
N LEU A 20 32.50 -5.31 -30.62
CA LEU A 20 33.32 -4.62 -31.62
C LEU A 20 34.53 -5.48 -32.03
N SER A 21 35.22 -6.10 -31.08
CA SER A 21 36.35 -6.98 -31.37
C SER A 21 35.95 -8.22 -32.17
N GLU A 22 34.77 -8.79 -31.92
CA GLU A 22 34.23 -9.93 -32.67
C GLU A 22 33.84 -9.54 -34.11
N LEU A 23 33.11 -8.44 -34.27
CA LEU A 23 32.61 -7.98 -35.57
C LEU A 23 33.72 -7.41 -36.47
N LEU A 24 34.82 -6.93 -35.88
CA LEU A 24 35.91 -6.25 -36.58
C LEU A 24 37.22 -7.07 -36.54
N SER A 25 37.13 -8.40 -36.58
CA SER A 25 38.32 -9.27 -36.47
C SER A 25 39.34 -9.05 -37.60
N GLU A 26 38.89 -8.64 -38.80
CA GLU A 26 39.71 -8.42 -40.00
C GLU A 26 39.91 -6.94 -40.38
N VAL A 27 40.13 -6.06 -39.39
CA VAL A 27 40.48 -4.64 -39.64
C VAL A 27 41.99 -4.38 -39.67
N ASP A 28 42.37 -3.21 -40.17
CA ASP A 28 43.76 -2.75 -40.13
C ASP A 28 44.26 -2.50 -38.69
N ASP A 29 45.59 -2.45 -38.55
CA ASP A 29 46.25 -2.30 -37.25
C ASP A 29 45.99 -0.94 -36.59
N GLU A 30 45.68 0.10 -37.37
CA GLU A 30 45.41 1.45 -36.86
C GLU A 30 44.06 1.49 -36.14
N LEU A 31 43.01 0.95 -36.78
CA LEU A 31 41.68 0.85 -36.20
C LEU A 31 41.66 -0.10 -35.00
N ARG A 32 42.37 -1.23 -35.08
CA ARG A 32 42.55 -2.15 -33.95
C ARG A 32 43.18 -1.44 -32.75
N SER A 33 44.27 -0.71 -32.98
CA SER A 33 44.96 0.06 -31.94
C SER A 33 44.06 1.14 -31.32
N ARG A 34 43.21 1.79 -32.13
CA ARG A 34 42.25 2.80 -31.65
C ARG A 34 41.16 2.19 -30.76
N ILE A 35 40.65 1.01 -31.11
CA ILE A 35 39.67 0.28 -30.29
C ILE A 35 40.29 -0.16 -28.96
N GLU A 36 41.50 -0.72 -29.00
CA GLU A 36 42.22 -1.16 -27.80
C GLU A 36 42.56 0.01 -26.87
N ALA A 37 43.00 1.14 -27.42
CA ALA A 37 43.28 2.35 -26.64
C ALA A 37 42.02 2.89 -25.95
N LEU A 38 40.87 2.86 -26.63
CA LEU A 38 39.61 3.32 -26.05
C LEU A 38 39.08 2.35 -24.98
N ARG A 39 39.23 1.04 -25.18
CA ARG A 39 38.94 0.02 -24.17
C ARG A 39 39.79 0.22 -22.91
N ALA A 40 41.09 0.42 -23.08
CA ALA A 40 42.00 0.70 -21.97
C ALA A 40 41.61 1.98 -21.21
N ALA A 41 41.21 3.04 -21.92
CA ALA A 41 40.72 4.26 -21.30
C ALA A 41 39.44 4.04 -20.48
N TRP A 42 38.55 3.16 -20.92
CA TRP A 42 37.37 2.76 -20.14
C TRP A 42 37.72 1.91 -18.91
N ASP A 43 38.68 0.99 -19.03
CA ASP A 43 39.15 0.18 -17.91
C ASP A 43 39.80 1.05 -16.81
N ASP A 44 40.57 2.06 -17.21
CA ASP A 44 41.09 3.08 -16.29
C ASP A 44 39.97 3.93 -15.66
N ALA A 45 38.86 4.10 -16.40
CA ALA A 45 37.71 4.89 -15.98
C ALA A 45 36.70 4.14 -15.09
N GLU A 46 36.91 2.85 -14.83
CA GLU A 46 36.04 2.01 -13.99
C GLU A 46 35.85 2.65 -12.60
N ILE A 47 34.71 2.43 -11.96
CA ILE A 47 34.34 3.04 -10.67
C ILE A 47 34.00 2.03 -9.58
N GLN A 48 33.90 0.74 -9.91
CA GLN A 48 33.60 -0.32 -8.94
C GLN A 48 34.85 -0.83 -8.18
N GLY A 49 36.03 -0.26 -8.43
CA GLY A 49 37.32 -0.69 -7.84
C GLY A 49 37.99 0.38 -6.97
N THR A 50 39.32 0.30 -6.83
CA THR A 50 40.16 1.21 -6.02
C THR A 50 41.21 1.96 -6.84
N GLN A 51 41.08 1.94 -8.17
CA GLN A 51 41.98 2.60 -9.11
C GLN A 51 41.98 4.11 -8.91
N ILE A 52 43.15 4.73 -9.07
CA ILE A 52 43.32 6.17 -8.98
C ILE A 52 43.39 6.71 -10.40
N GLN A 53 42.42 7.54 -10.80
CA GLN A 53 42.48 8.22 -12.10
C GLN A 53 43.31 9.49 -12.02
N ALA A 54 43.17 10.24 -10.94
CA ALA A 54 43.85 11.52 -10.77
C ALA A 54 44.47 11.72 -9.41
N TYR A 55 43.72 11.39 -8.36
CA TYR A 55 44.18 11.63 -7.00
C TYR A 55 43.60 10.62 -6.02
N ALA A 56 44.28 10.49 -4.88
CA ALA A 56 43.76 9.81 -3.71
C ALA A 56 43.77 10.78 -2.53
N LEU A 57 42.78 10.66 -1.65
CA LEU A 57 42.66 11.46 -0.44
C LEU A 57 42.91 10.61 0.79
N GLN A 58 43.59 11.22 1.75
CA GLN A 58 43.73 10.76 3.11
C GLN A 58 43.79 11.99 4.00
N SER A 59 43.02 11.99 5.10
CA SER A 59 43.01 13.07 6.07
C SER A 59 43.40 12.52 7.44
N ALA A 60 44.17 13.26 8.21
CA ALA A 60 44.51 12.95 9.59
C ALA A 60 44.69 14.25 10.36
N ARG A 61 44.52 14.22 11.68
CA ARG A 61 44.91 15.35 12.52
C ARG A 61 46.43 15.48 12.54
N LEU A 62 46.93 16.68 12.85
CA LEU A 62 48.36 16.99 12.88
C LEU A 62 49.15 16.16 13.92
N ASP A 63 48.46 15.64 14.94
CA ASP A 63 49.01 14.73 15.95
C ASP A 63 48.98 13.25 15.52
N GLY A 64 48.56 12.96 14.29
CA GLY A 64 48.41 11.61 13.74
C GLY A 64 47.15 10.87 14.20
N SER A 65 46.32 11.48 15.04
CA SER A 65 45.04 10.91 15.46
C SER A 65 43.96 11.06 14.38
N SER A 66 42.94 10.19 14.40
CA SER A 66 41.78 10.26 13.50
C SER A 66 42.13 10.22 12.00
N ALA A 67 43.12 9.41 11.60
CA ALA A 67 43.43 9.19 10.20
C ALA A 67 42.27 8.44 9.49
N THR A 68 41.82 8.98 8.36
CA THR A 68 40.90 8.29 7.45
C THR A 68 41.66 7.25 6.61
N PRO A 69 40.95 6.24 6.06
CA PRO A 69 41.51 5.39 5.01
C PRO A 69 41.95 6.21 3.81
N ARG A 70 42.99 5.76 3.11
CA ARG A 70 43.37 6.33 1.81
C ARG A 70 42.37 5.83 0.77
N VAL A 71 41.65 6.75 0.14
CA VAL A 71 40.63 6.42 -0.88
C VAL A 71 40.97 7.10 -2.21
N SER A 72 40.68 6.43 -3.33
CA SER A 72 40.82 7.02 -4.67
C SER A 72 39.67 7.97 -5.01
N ASP A 73 39.89 8.81 -6.01
CA ASP A 73 38.85 9.62 -6.65
C ASP A 73 37.71 8.78 -7.25
N THR A 74 37.98 7.58 -7.75
CA THR A 74 36.93 6.66 -8.23
C THR A 74 36.07 6.09 -7.09
N GLN A 75 36.66 5.78 -5.93
CA GLN A 75 35.91 5.37 -4.74
C GLN A 75 35.03 6.52 -4.21
N LEU A 76 35.56 7.76 -4.21
CA LEU A 76 34.81 8.96 -3.84
C LEU A 76 33.64 9.22 -4.80
N ALA A 77 33.87 9.09 -6.11
CA ALA A 77 32.84 9.23 -7.14
C ALA A 77 31.74 8.15 -7.03
N ALA A 78 32.12 6.90 -6.78
CA ALA A 78 31.19 5.79 -6.59
C ALA A 78 30.36 5.97 -5.30
N ALA A 79 30.99 6.42 -4.21
CA ALA A 79 30.26 6.73 -2.98
C ALA A 79 29.25 7.86 -3.18
N TRP A 80 29.60 8.90 -3.95
CA TRP A 80 28.64 9.95 -4.31
C TRP A 80 27.43 9.40 -5.09
N LEU A 81 27.69 8.62 -6.13
CA LEU A 81 26.62 8.05 -6.95
C LEU A 81 25.68 7.16 -6.12
N TYR A 82 26.22 6.27 -5.29
CA TYR A 82 25.40 5.29 -4.59
C TYR A 82 24.82 5.81 -3.28
N ALA A 83 25.60 6.48 -2.43
CA ALA A 83 25.13 6.92 -1.12
C ALA A 83 24.43 8.27 -1.16
N ASP A 84 24.95 9.23 -1.92
CA ASP A 84 24.42 10.61 -1.92
C ASP A 84 23.32 10.81 -2.98
N LEU A 85 23.42 10.18 -4.16
CA LEU A 85 22.47 10.36 -5.27
C LEU A 85 21.40 9.27 -5.38
N VAL A 86 21.77 7.99 -5.33
CA VAL A 86 20.84 6.85 -5.51
C VAL A 86 20.27 6.35 -4.17
N HIS A 87 20.74 6.89 -3.04
CA HIS A 87 20.32 6.49 -1.68
C HIS A 87 20.39 4.97 -1.42
N ALA A 88 21.37 4.29 -2.01
CA ALA A 88 21.68 2.89 -1.77
C ALA A 88 22.85 2.76 -0.80
N ASP A 89 22.84 1.71 0.03
CA ASP A 89 23.94 1.43 0.95
C ASP A 89 25.28 1.27 0.18
N ALA A 90 26.27 2.10 0.54
CA ALA A 90 27.61 1.97 -0.02
C ALA A 90 28.31 0.71 0.54
N GLN A 91 28.27 -0.38 -0.21
CA GLN A 91 28.95 -1.64 0.11
C GLN A 91 30.35 -1.75 -0.52
N GLY A 92 31.25 -2.51 0.10
CA GLY A 92 32.60 -2.78 -0.44
C GLY A 92 33.54 -1.58 -0.42
N ALA A 93 34.37 -1.43 -1.45
CA ALA A 93 35.45 -0.43 -1.52
C ALA A 93 34.96 1.04 -1.42
N LYS A 94 33.71 1.32 -1.79
CA LYS A 94 33.09 2.66 -1.69
C LYS A 94 32.66 3.04 -0.26
N LYS A 95 32.59 2.09 0.68
CA LYS A 95 32.24 2.38 2.08
C LYS A 95 33.27 3.28 2.76
N GLU A 96 34.56 3.08 2.47
CA GLU A 96 35.65 3.85 3.05
C GLU A 96 35.59 5.34 2.66
N ALA A 97 35.07 5.64 1.47
CA ALA A 97 34.87 7.00 0.98
C ALA A 97 33.77 7.78 1.74
N LEU A 98 32.93 7.11 2.54
CA LEU A 98 31.97 7.77 3.42
C LEU A 98 32.63 8.51 4.60
N ALA A 99 33.90 8.22 4.89
CA ALA A 99 34.67 8.95 5.90
C ALA A 99 35.04 10.39 5.47
N PHE A 100 34.83 10.73 4.20
CA PHE A 100 35.08 12.06 3.64
C PHE A 100 33.78 12.88 3.54
N SER A 101 33.89 14.18 3.29
CA SER A 101 32.72 15.05 3.16
C SER A 101 31.97 14.82 1.84
N MET A 102 30.68 15.18 1.81
CA MET A 102 29.89 15.19 0.58
C MET A 102 30.54 16.07 -0.51
N SER A 103 31.16 17.19 -0.13
CA SER A 103 31.83 18.09 -1.07
C SER A 103 33.04 17.44 -1.75
N GLU A 104 33.84 16.66 -1.01
CA GLU A 104 34.98 15.91 -1.58
C GLU A 104 34.50 14.79 -2.51
N ARG A 105 33.44 14.08 -2.10
CA ARG A 105 32.80 13.05 -2.93
C ARG A 105 32.23 13.63 -4.23
N TYR A 106 31.52 14.76 -4.15
CA TYR A 106 30.97 15.46 -5.31
C TYR A 106 32.08 15.96 -6.26
N ALA A 107 33.14 16.57 -5.73
CA ALA A 107 34.25 17.06 -6.54
C ALA A 107 34.95 15.93 -7.31
N ALA A 108 35.13 14.75 -6.69
CA ALA A 108 35.61 13.55 -7.37
C ALA A 108 34.62 13.06 -8.43
N ALA A 109 33.33 13.00 -8.08
CA ALA A 109 32.26 12.54 -8.97
C ALA A 109 32.15 13.37 -10.25
N VAL A 110 32.16 14.70 -10.14
CA VAL A 110 32.11 15.59 -11.32
C VAL A 110 33.24 15.24 -12.29
N ARG A 111 34.47 15.12 -11.80
CA ARG A 111 35.62 14.81 -12.64
C ARG A 111 35.50 13.43 -13.30
N VAL A 112 35.27 12.39 -12.49
CA VAL A 112 35.21 11.00 -12.97
C VAL A 112 34.07 10.84 -13.98
N PHE A 113 32.87 11.33 -13.67
CA PHE A 113 31.73 11.20 -14.56
C PHE A 113 31.81 12.10 -15.80
N SER A 114 32.43 13.28 -15.72
CA SER A 114 32.74 14.07 -16.92
C SER A 114 33.71 13.35 -17.86
N HIS A 115 34.73 12.69 -17.30
CA HIS A 115 35.65 11.88 -18.11
C HIS A 115 34.93 10.71 -18.78
N MET A 116 34.12 9.96 -18.03
CA MET A 116 33.32 8.86 -18.58
C MET A 116 32.30 9.34 -19.64
N ALA A 117 31.72 10.53 -19.47
CA ALA A 117 30.83 11.11 -20.48
C ALA A 117 31.60 11.41 -21.78
N ALA A 118 32.82 11.94 -21.69
CA ALA A 118 33.67 12.14 -22.85
C ALA A 118 34.06 10.81 -23.54
N LEU A 119 34.34 9.76 -22.75
CA LEU A 119 34.58 8.42 -23.29
C LEU A 119 33.34 7.85 -23.99
N THR A 120 32.15 8.10 -23.44
CA THR A 120 30.87 7.68 -24.05
C THR A 120 30.70 8.34 -25.42
N VAL A 121 30.89 9.65 -25.51
CA VAL A 121 30.82 10.39 -26.79
C VAL A 121 31.87 9.86 -27.76
N THR A 122 33.12 9.67 -27.32
CA THR A 122 34.21 9.15 -28.17
C THR A 122 33.92 7.73 -28.68
N THR A 123 33.26 6.90 -27.86
CA THR A 123 32.84 5.54 -28.23
C THR A 123 31.70 5.59 -29.25
N LEU A 124 30.74 6.49 -29.06
CA LEU A 124 29.66 6.72 -30.01
C LEU A 124 30.17 7.26 -31.35
N ASP A 125 31.13 8.17 -31.33
CA ASP A 125 31.77 8.72 -32.54
C ASP A 125 32.52 7.63 -33.30
N LEU A 126 33.20 6.71 -32.60
CA LEU A 126 33.83 5.54 -33.20
C LEU A 126 32.80 4.64 -33.88
N ILE A 127 31.72 4.28 -33.18
CA ILE A 127 30.64 3.43 -33.73
C ILE A 127 29.98 4.10 -34.95
N THR A 128 29.75 5.41 -34.87
CA THR A 128 29.18 6.20 -35.96
C THR A 128 30.09 6.21 -37.19
N SER A 129 31.40 6.41 -36.99
CA SER A 129 32.41 6.35 -38.06
C SER A 129 32.44 4.97 -38.70
N LEU A 130 32.52 3.91 -37.91
CA LEU A 130 32.53 2.53 -38.40
C LEU A 130 31.30 2.20 -39.24
N ARG A 131 30.13 2.70 -38.84
CA ARG A 131 28.90 2.56 -39.63
C ARG A 131 28.95 3.34 -40.92
N ALA A 132 29.39 4.60 -40.89
CA ALA A 132 29.51 5.45 -42.07
C ALA A 132 30.47 4.87 -43.11
N ASP A 133 31.54 4.23 -42.64
CA ASP A 133 32.54 3.55 -43.48
C ASP A 133 32.09 2.14 -43.93
N GLY A 134 30.90 1.70 -43.52
CA GLY A 134 30.33 0.39 -43.90
C GLY A 134 30.99 -0.81 -43.21
N LEU A 135 31.79 -0.57 -42.17
CA LEU A 135 32.51 -1.60 -41.40
C LEU A 135 31.64 -2.22 -40.29
N LEU A 136 30.57 -1.54 -39.88
CA LEU A 136 29.64 -2.01 -38.85
C LEU A 136 28.19 -1.80 -39.30
N THR A 137 27.40 -2.87 -39.27
CA THR A 137 25.96 -2.80 -39.49
C THR A 137 25.25 -2.71 -38.13
N VAL A 138 24.47 -1.65 -37.93
CA VAL A 138 23.61 -1.45 -36.75
C VAL A 138 22.20 -1.18 -37.26
N ASP A 139 21.21 -1.83 -36.66
CA ASP A 139 19.81 -1.65 -37.02
C ASP A 139 19.37 -0.19 -36.91
N ALA A 140 18.53 0.27 -37.85
CA ALA A 140 18.09 1.67 -37.91
C ALA A 140 17.28 2.09 -36.67
N GLU A 141 16.48 1.17 -36.14
CA GLU A 141 15.68 1.36 -34.91
C GLU A 141 16.56 1.78 -33.71
N ALA A 142 17.80 1.27 -33.61
CA ALA A 142 18.71 1.64 -32.52
C ALA A 142 19.21 3.10 -32.57
N TRP A 143 19.00 3.81 -33.68
CA TRP A 143 19.38 5.22 -33.88
C TRP A 143 18.19 6.16 -33.87
N ASP A 144 17.06 5.69 -34.41
CA ASP A 144 15.89 6.52 -34.68
C ASP A 144 14.84 6.43 -33.56
N ASP A 145 14.83 5.36 -32.77
CA ASP A 145 13.88 5.20 -31.67
C ASP A 145 14.29 6.05 -30.46
N GLU A 146 13.31 6.78 -29.93
CA GLU A 146 13.48 7.59 -28.73
C GLU A 146 13.62 6.69 -27.50
N VAL A 147 14.72 6.84 -26.76
CA VAL A 147 14.90 6.15 -25.47
C VAL A 147 14.08 6.87 -24.40
N VAL A 148 12.79 6.54 -24.32
CA VAL A 148 11.88 7.03 -23.28
C VAL A 148 11.90 6.12 -22.06
N VAL A 149 11.97 6.71 -20.86
CA VAL A 149 11.69 5.98 -19.62
C VAL A 149 10.18 5.70 -19.63
N GLY A 150 9.78 4.46 -19.91
CA GLY A 150 8.38 4.03 -20.03
C GLY A 150 7.56 4.09 -18.73
N VAL A 151 8.06 4.78 -17.71
CA VAL A 151 7.38 5.00 -16.44
C VAL A 151 7.46 6.50 -16.15
N THR A 152 6.35 7.21 -16.31
CA THR A 152 6.26 8.66 -16.09
C THR A 152 6.03 9.02 -14.63
N GLU A 153 5.78 8.04 -13.77
CA GLU A 153 5.44 8.24 -12.36
C GLU A 153 6.21 7.27 -11.47
N LEU A 154 6.90 7.81 -10.47
CA LEU A 154 7.38 7.05 -9.32
C LEU A 154 6.29 7.16 -8.26
N THR A 155 5.53 6.08 -8.05
CA THR A 155 4.50 6.01 -7.02
C THR A 155 5.07 5.32 -5.78
N GLU A 156 5.14 6.05 -4.67
CA GLU A 156 5.41 5.49 -3.35
C GLU A 156 4.13 5.60 -2.52
N GLU A 157 3.60 4.47 -2.06
CA GLU A 157 2.44 4.42 -1.17
C GLU A 157 2.92 4.41 0.28
N GLY A 158 2.47 5.39 1.07
CA GLY A 158 2.85 5.53 2.47
C GLY A 158 1.68 6.03 3.32
N ARG A 159 1.64 5.61 4.58
CA ARG A 159 0.73 6.14 5.59
C ARG A 159 1.48 7.14 6.45
N MET A 160 0.88 8.31 6.65
CA MET A 160 1.44 9.34 7.53
C MET A 160 0.61 9.39 8.81
N PHE A 161 1.27 9.60 9.93
CA PHE A 161 0.64 9.73 11.23
C PHE A 161 1.10 11.02 11.91
N VAL A 162 0.22 11.62 12.68
CA VAL A 162 0.45 12.84 13.45
C VAL A 162 -0.02 12.66 14.87
N ALA A 163 0.73 13.23 15.81
CA ALA A 163 0.37 13.31 17.22
C ALA A 163 0.64 14.73 17.70
N SER A 164 -0.26 15.27 18.53
CA SER A 164 -0.15 16.65 19.03
C SER A 164 0.94 16.80 20.07
N GLU A 165 1.12 15.79 20.91
CA GLU A 165 2.17 15.68 21.93
C GLU A 165 2.60 14.21 21.98
N VAL A 166 3.91 13.96 21.98
CA VAL A 166 4.48 12.62 22.12
C VAL A 166 5.64 12.64 23.07
N ASP A 167 5.70 11.64 23.95
CA ASP A 167 6.80 11.47 24.89
C ASP A 167 8.06 10.97 24.18
N ASP A 168 7.91 10.07 23.19
CA ASP A 168 8.99 9.54 22.35
C ASP A 168 8.50 9.23 20.92
N LEU A 169 9.39 9.38 19.94
CA LEU A 169 9.12 8.99 18.55
C LEU A 169 9.20 7.46 18.40
N PRO A 170 8.19 6.81 17.80
CA PRO A 170 8.17 5.36 17.62
C PRO A 170 9.25 4.92 16.61
N ASP A 171 9.95 3.83 16.94
CA ASP A 171 10.83 3.16 15.98
C ASP A 171 10.00 2.24 15.08
N LEU A 172 9.74 2.71 13.85
CA LEU A 172 8.96 1.98 12.85
C LEU A 172 9.60 0.64 12.42
N ARG A 173 10.83 0.33 12.88
CA ARG A 173 11.47 -0.97 12.68
C ARG A 173 11.03 -2.02 13.71
N GLU A 174 10.51 -1.59 14.86
CA GLU A 174 10.18 -2.48 15.99
C GLU A 174 8.67 -2.72 16.14
N ALA A 175 7.80 -1.77 15.71
CA ALA A 175 6.35 -1.99 15.58
C ALA A 175 5.69 -0.96 14.64
N ILE A 176 4.76 -1.43 13.79
CA ILE A 176 3.88 -0.57 12.95
C ILE A 176 2.67 -0.07 13.76
N SER A 177 2.33 -0.73 14.88
CA SER A 177 1.23 -0.31 15.74
C SER A 177 1.65 0.90 16.59
N LEU A 178 1.14 2.06 16.20
CA LEU A 178 1.29 3.30 16.95
C LEU A 178 0.31 3.31 18.13
N SER A 179 0.70 3.97 19.23
CA SER A 179 -0.18 4.16 20.39
C SER A 179 -1.35 5.09 20.05
N ASP A 180 -2.39 5.08 20.89
CA ASP A 180 -3.61 5.89 20.73
C ASP A 180 -3.38 7.42 20.66
N GLN A 181 -2.16 7.88 20.95
CA GLN A 181 -1.74 9.28 20.81
C GLN A 181 -1.53 9.69 19.34
N TRP A 182 -1.35 8.72 18.45
CA TRP A 182 -1.13 8.94 17.02
C TRP A 182 -2.43 8.77 16.24
N SER A 183 -2.70 9.73 15.38
CA SER A 183 -3.80 9.69 14.42
C SER A 183 -3.25 9.65 13.00
N ALA A 184 -3.94 8.98 12.08
CA ALA A 184 -3.59 9.02 10.68
C ALA A 184 -3.70 10.47 10.16
N PHE A 185 -2.64 10.96 9.53
CA PHE A 185 -2.62 12.26 8.87
C PHE A 185 -3.26 12.11 7.49
N THR A 186 -4.41 12.74 7.30
CA THR A 186 -5.24 12.54 6.11
C THR A 186 -4.98 13.59 5.03
N VAL A 187 -5.47 13.33 3.81
CA VAL A 187 -5.47 14.33 2.73
C VAL A 187 -6.21 15.61 3.15
N THR A 188 -7.26 15.48 3.96
CA THR A 188 -7.97 16.63 4.54
C THR A 188 -7.03 17.47 5.42
N ASP A 189 -6.23 16.83 6.28
CA ASP A 189 -5.28 17.52 7.17
C ASP A 189 -4.16 18.20 6.39
N LEU A 190 -3.66 17.54 5.34
CA LEU A 190 -2.67 18.10 4.42
C LEU A 190 -3.20 19.38 3.75
N LEU A 191 -4.40 19.31 3.17
CA LEU A 191 -4.97 20.44 2.44
C LEU A 191 -5.32 21.60 3.36
N ARG A 192 -5.71 21.32 4.60
CA ARG A 192 -6.03 22.33 5.63
C ARG A 192 -4.82 23.05 6.19
N GLN A 193 -3.59 22.60 5.89
CA GLN A 193 -2.38 23.39 6.17
C GLN A 193 -2.43 24.76 5.47
N GLU A 194 -3.11 24.84 4.33
CA GLU A 194 -3.42 26.10 3.66
C GLU A 194 -4.74 26.68 4.17
N PRO A 195 -4.75 27.84 4.85
CA PRO A 195 -5.97 28.42 5.43
C PRO A 195 -7.09 28.65 4.40
N ALA A 196 -6.73 28.92 3.14
CA ALA A 196 -7.69 29.11 2.06
C ALA A 196 -8.54 27.87 1.75
N ASN A 197 -8.06 26.66 2.09
CA ASN A 197 -8.76 25.40 1.86
C ASN A 197 -9.66 24.98 3.02
N GLN A 198 -9.57 25.64 4.18
CA GLN A 198 -10.28 25.22 5.37
C GLN A 198 -11.79 25.45 5.21
N VAL A 199 -12.55 24.36 5.32
CA VAL A 199 -14.00 24.37 5.38
C VAL A 199 -14.43 23.61 6.62
N ARG A 200 -15.45 24.10 7.32
CA ARG A 200 -16.11 23.35 8.38
C ARG A 200 -17.50 22.97 7.91
N VAL A 201 -17.88 21.71 8.10
CA VAL A 201 -19.25 21.26 7.82
C VAL A 201 -19.93 20.94 9.14
N VAL A 202 -21.03 21.62 9.42
CA VAL A 202 -21.82 21.44 10.65
C VAL A 202 -23.14 20.79 10.30
N LEU A 203 -23.41 19.63 10.88
CA LEU A 203 -24.72 18.99 10.83
C LEU A 203 -25.62 19.64 11.87
N ARG A 204 -26.84 20.00 11.48
CA ARG A 204 -27.79 20.72 12.32
C ARG A 204 -29.13 20.02 12.39
N ASP A 205 -29.82 20.16 13.51
CA ASP A 205 -31.17 19.63 13.71
C ASP A 205 -32.27 20.57 13.16
N GLU A 206 -33.53 20.20 13.39
CA GLU A 206 -34.71 21.00 12.98
C GLU A 206 -34.76 22.38 13.64
N SER A 207 -34.11 22.56 14.79
CA SER A 207 -34.02 23.83 15.53
C SER A 207 -32.81 24.69 15.12
N ASP A 208 -32.05 24.27 14.10
CA ASP A 208 -30.78 24.87 13.66
C ASP A 208 -29.62 24.73 14.67
N GLU A 209 -29.78 23.90 15.71
CA GLU A 209 -28.72 23.62 16.67
C GLU A 209 -27.68 22.66 16.06
N ALA A 210 -26.41 22.85 16.41
CA ALA A 210 -25.33 22.02 15.90
C ALA A 210 -25.32 20.64 16.58
N LEU A 211 -25.52 19.58 15.80
CA LEU A 211 -25.42 18.20 16.27
C LEU A 211 -23.97 17.73 16.33
N MET A 212 -23.19 18.03 15.29
CA MET A 212 -21.77 17.70 15.18
C MET A 212 -21.12 18.50 14.06
N SER A 213 -19.79 18.49 14.02
CA SER A 213 -19.03 19.14 12.95
C SER A 213 -17.90 18.26 12.42
N PHE A 214 -17.60 18.45 11.14
CA PHE A 214 -16.51 17.82 10.42
C PHE A 214 -15.54 18.87 9.92
N ASP A 215 -14.26 18.56 10.06
CA ASP A 215 -13.23 19.24 9.33
C ASP A 215 -13.27 18.76 7.87
N ALA A 216 -13.33 19.74 6.97
CA ALA A 216 -13.40 19.55 5.53
C ALA A 216 -12.35 20.42 4.84
N ALA A 217 -12.07 20.10 3.58
CA ALA A 217 -11.09 20.83 2.79
C ALA A 217 -11.57 21.02 1.35
N VAL A 218 -11.26 22.17 0.74
CA VAL A 218 -11.38 22.34 -0.71
C VAL A 218 -10.26 21.53 -1.39
N VAL A 219 -10.62 20.47 -2.11
CA VAL A 219 -9.66 19.60 -2.83
C VAL A 219 -9.40 20.08 -4.26
N ARG A 220 -10.35 20.79 -4.86
CA ARG A 220 -10.24 21.31 -6.23
C ARG A 220 -10.90 22.67 -6.34
N ARG A 221 -10.25 23.58 -7.07
CA ARG A 221 -10.85 24.82 -7.57
C ARG A 221 -10.69 24.86 -9.07
N HIS A 222 -11.81 24.88 -9.78
CA HIS A 222 -11.83 25.06 -11.22
C HIS A 222 -12.44 26.42 -11.55
N ARG A 223 -11.84 27.17 -12.47
CA ARG A 223 -12.35 28.48 -12.90
C ARG A 223 -12.60 28.41 -14.40
N GLU A 224 -13.82 28.73 -14.80
CA GLU A 224 -14.22 28.83 -16.20
C GLU A 224 -14.94 30.16 -16.42
N SER A 225 -14.31 31.07 -17.15
CA SER A 225 -14.82 32.41 -17.50
C SER A 225 -15.47 33.20 -16.35
N ASP A 226 -16.77 32.97 -16.07
CA ASP A 226 -17.61 33.66 -15.08
C ASP A 226 -18.05 32.77 -13.89
N SER A 227 -17.66 31.49 -13.88
CA SER A 227 -17.96 30.55 -12.79
C SER A 227 -16.69 30.03 -12.11
N LEU A 228 -16.80 29.82 -10.80
CA LEU A 228 -15.80 29.13 -10.00
C LEU A 228 -16.43 27.89 -9.41
N GLU A 229 -15.85 26.72 -9.61
CA GLU A 229 -16.33 25.46 -9.06
C GLU A 229 -15.39 24.94 -7.98
N TRP A 230 -15.94 24.55 -6.84
CA TRP A 230 -15.21 23.95 -5.73
C TRP A 230 -15.70 22.54 -5.47
N ASP A 231 -14.73 21.65 -5.29
CA ASP A 231 -14.95 20.33 -4.71
C ASP A 231 -14.48 20.36 -3.26
N VAL A 232 -15.37 20.04 -2.33
CA VAL A 232 -15.13 20.05 -0.88
C VAL A 232 -15.17 18.63 -0.35
N LEU A 233 -14.03 18.12 0.11
CA LEU A 233 -13.93 16.82 0.77
C LEU A 233 -14.32 16.93 2.24
N VAL A 234 -15.28 16.12 2.65
CA VAL A 234 -15.88 16.07 3.97
C VAL A 234 -15.70 14.66 4.53
N ALA A 235 -15.31 14.57 5.80
CA ALA A 235 -15.09 13.30 6.50
C ALA A 235 -14.10 12.34 5.78
N GLY A 236 -13.22 12.88 4.92
CA GLY A 236 -12.25 12.12 4.14
C GLY A 236 -12.82 11.28 3.01
N SER A 237 -14.14 11.27 2.80
CA SER A 237 -14.79 10.30 1.91
C SER A 237 -15.99 10.82 1.10
N ALA A 238 -16.53 12.00 1.40
CA ALA A 238 -17.62 12.61 0.63
C ALA A 238 -17.17 13.91 -0.02
N VAL A 239 -17.38 14.07 -1.33
CA VAL A 239 -17.01 15.27 -2.10
C VAL A 239 -18.26 16.03 -2.49
N PHE A 240 -18.44 17.22 -1.94
CA PHE A 240 -19.54 18.13 -2.29
C PHE A 240 -19.08 19.16 -3.32
N LYS A 241 -19.87 19.33 -4.37
CA LYS A 241 -19.56 20.19 -5.52
C LYS A 241 -20.41 21.46 -5.49
N PHE A 242 -19.76 22.61 -5.57
CA PHE A 242 -20.38 23.92 -5.56
C PHE A 242 -19.93 24.73 -6.77
N ALA A 243 -20.85 25.42 -7.43
CA ALA A 243 -20.55 26.49 -8.39
C ALA A 243 -20.79 27.85 -7.73
N PHE A 244 -19.93 28.80 -8.01
CA PHE A 244 -20.04 30.17 -7.56
C PHE A 244 -20.05 31.11 -8.75
N GLU A 245 -20.94 32.10 -8.70
CA GLU A 245 -20.93 33.21 -9.65
C GLU A 245 -19.95 34.27 -9.16
N GLN A 246 -19.18 34.84 -10.09
CA GLN A 246 -18.27 35.94 -9.80
C GLN A 246 -18.69 37.22 -10.50
N ARG A 247 -18.61 38.33 -9.77
CA ARG A 247 -18.70 39.69 -10.33
C ARG A 247 -17.60 40.55 -9.74
N ASP A 248 -16.79 41.17 -10.59
CA ASP A 248 -15.68 42.04 -10.19
C ASP A 248 -14.69 41.37 -9.21
N GLY A 249 -14.50 40.05 -9.33
CA GLY A 249 -13.62 39.26 -8.47
C GLY A 249 -14.20 38.87 -7.10
N GLN A 250 -15.46 39.20 -6.82
CA GLN A 250 -16.17 38.75 -5.62
C GLN A 250 -17.19 37.65 -5.93
N LEU A 251 -17.34 36.69 -5.00
CA LEU A 251 -18.37 35.66 -5.07
C LEU A 251 -19.72 36.30 -4.72
N THR A 252 -20.67 36.26 -5.66
CA THR A 252 -21.99 36.89 -5.49
C THR A 252 -23.08 35.90 -5.17
N ALA A 253 -22.93 34.65 -5.60
CA ALA A 253 -23.86 33.57 -5.35
C ALA A 253 -23.12 32.24 -5.29
N ALA A 254 -23.70 31.29 -4.57
CA ALA A 254 -23.26 29.92 -4.49
C ALA A 254 -24.42 29.01 -4.90
N ARG A 255 -24.12 27.94 -5.63
CA ARG A 255 -25.09 26.94 -6.08
C ARG A 255 -24.52 25.56 -5.81
N TYR A 256 -25.31 24.71 -5.17
CA TYR A 256 -24.98 23.30 -5.03
C TYR A 256 -25.19 22.57 -6.34
N ILE A 257 -24.20 21.77 -6.75
CA ILE A 257 -24.23 20.98 -7.98
C ILE A 257 -24.62 19.54 -7.67
N GLY A 258 -24.00 18.96 -6.64
CA GLY A 258 -24.16 17.55 -6.31
C GLY A 258 -23.05 17.10 -5.37
N TRP A 259 -23.04 15.81 -5.08
CA TRP A 259 -22.02 15.20 -4.24
C TRP A 259 -21.74 13.78 -4.72
N ASP A 260 -20.55 13.29 -4.41
CA ASP A 260 -20.11 11.92 -4.69
C ASP A 260 -19.39 11.36 -3.46
N THR A 261 -19.31 10.03 -3.36
CA THR A 261 -18.47 9.33 -2.37
C THR A 261 -17.20 8.79 -3.02
N ILE A 262 -16.12 8.77 -2.24
CA ILE A 262 -14.88 8.08 -2.59
C ILE A 262 -14.91 6.72 -1.91
N GLU A 263 -14.99 5.65 -2.70
CA GLU A 263 -15.13 4.27 -2.21
C GLU A 263 -14.06 3.35 -2.81
N THR A 264 -12.84 3.87 -2.96
CA THR A 264 -11.70 3.13 -3.55
C THR A 264 -11.04 2.15 -2.57
N SER A 265 -11.41 2.18 -1.29
CA SER A 265 -11.02 1.21 -0.26
C SER A 265 -12.20 0.92 0.68
N ASN A 266 -12.15 -0.20 1.42
CA ASN A 266 -13.16 -0.52 2.43
C ASN A 266 -13.16 0.50 3.58
N GLU A 267 -12.01 1.03 3.99
CA GLU A 267 -11.91 2.11 4.98
C GLU A 267 -12.64 3.39 4.53
N LEU A 268 -12.45 3.81 3.28
CA LEU A 268 -13.12 4.99 2.73
C LEU A 268 -14.63 4.76 2.55
N LYS A 269 -15.02 3.57 2.11
CA LYS A 269 -16.44 3.17 2.03
C LYS A 269 -17.10 3.17 3.41
N LEU A 270 -16.43 2.65 4.43
CA LEU A 270 -16.91 2.67 5.81
C LEU A 270 -17.08 4.11 6.32
N ALA A 271 -16.09 4.97 6.08
CA ALA A 271 -16.15 6.39 6.43
C ALA A 271 -17.31 7.11 5.73
N ALA A 272 -17.50 6.87 4.43
CA ALA A 272 -18.62 7.42 3.65
C ALA A 272 -19.98 6.96 4.21
N THR A 273 -20.14 5.66 4.44
CA THR A 273 -21.39 5.08 4.96
C THR A 273 -21.74 5.65 6.34
N ARG A 274 -20.75 5.73 7.24
CA ARG A 274 -20.91 6.36 8.57
C ARG A 274 -21.26 7.84 8.48
N PHE A 275 -20.63 8.57 7.55
CA PHE A 275 -20.97 9.97 7.31
C PHE A 275 -22.44 10.10 6.85
N MET A 276 -22.90 9.25 5.94
CA MET A 276 -24.29 9.28 5.46
C MET A 276 -25.31 8.94 6.55
N LEU A 277 -25.03 7.98 7.42
CA LEU A 277 -25.86 7.69 8.60
C LEU A 277 -25.98 8.91 9.53
N LYS A 278 -24.89 9.68 9.69
CA LYS A 278 -24.91 10.93 10.48
C LYS A 278 -25.70 12.03 9.77
N VAL A 279 -25.53 12.18 8.46
CA VAL A 279 -26.31 13.13 7.64
C VAL A 279 -27.82 12.84 7.74
N HIS A 280 -28.22 11.57 7.72
CA HIS A 280 -29.61 11.17 7.92
C HIS A 280 -30.18 11.68 9.25
N SER A 281 -29.39 11.68 10.33
CA SER A 281 -29.86 12.14 11.64
C SER A 281 -30.00 13.66 11.75
N ALA A 282 -29.54 14.40 10.73
CA ALA A 282 -29.58 15.85 10.69
C ALA A 282 -30.74 16.36 9.82
N ALA A 283 -31.20 17.57 10.10
CA ALA A 283 -32.13 18.29 9.23
C ALA A 283 -31.39 19.07 8.13
N ALA A 284 -30.15 19.47 8.37
CA ALA A 284 -29.36 20.23 7.40
C ALA A 284 -27.84 20.10 7.58
N LEU A 285 -27.11 20.40 6.51
CA LEU A 285 -25.66 20.55 6.47
C LEU A 285 -25.33 22.03 6.21
N THR A 286 -24.47 22.60 7.06
CA THR A 286 -23.98 23.97 6.89
C THR A 286 -22.49 23.96 6.59
N PHE A 287 -22.11 24.56 5.46
CA PHE A 287 -20.71 24.74 5.05
C PHE A 287 -20.25 26.12 5.49
N GLU A 288 -19.14 26.18 6.22
CA GLU A 288 -18.62 27.39 6.86
C GLU A 288 -17.14 27.60 6.49
N ILE A 289 -16.74 28.84 6.24
CA ILE A 289 -15.36 29.27 5.98
C ILE A 289 -15.04 30.37 6.99
N GLY A 290 -14.15 30.10 7.94
CA GLY A 290 -13.94 30.99 9.09
C GLY A 290 -15.25 31.20 9.84
N GLU A 291 -15.67 32.45 9.99
CA GLU A 291 -16.95 32.82 10.64
C GLU A 291 -18.11 32.97 9.64
N HIS A 292 -17.87 32.75 8.35
CA HIS A 292 -18.87 32.97 7.30
C HIS A 292 -19.55 31.67 6.88
N ARG A 293 -20.89 31.69 6.82
CA ARG A 293 -21.68 30.59 6.25
C ARG A 293 -21.64 30.67 4.72
N LEU A 294 -21.03 29.66 4.09
CA LEU A 294 -20.93 29.52 2.64
C LEU A 294 -22.26 29.06 2.04
N MET A 295 -22.83 28.01 2.61
CA MET A 295 -24.04 27.36 2.10
C MET A 295 -24.75 26.61 3.21
N ARG A 296 -26.08 26.53 3.14
CA ARG A 296 -26.89 25.59 3.90
C ARG A 296 -27.62 24.69 2.92
N LEU A 297 -27.53 23.38 3.12
CA LEU A 297 -28.25 22.37 2.37
C LEU A 297 -29.18 21.66 3.33
N ASP A 298 -30.45 21.48 2.93
CA ASP A 298 -31.33 20.57 3.66
C ASP A 298 -30.78 19.15 3.51
N ALA A 299 -30.79 18.38 4.60
CA ALA A 299 -30.34 17.01 4.56
C ALA A 299 -31.27 16.20 3.67
N PRO A 300 -30.74 15.30 2.83
CA PRO A 300 -31.59 14.41 2.04
C PRO A 300 -32.49 13.59 2.97
N SER A 301 -33.76 13.47 2.62
CA SER A 301 -34.67 12.55 3.31
C SER A 301 -34.40 11.13 2.82
N PHE A 302 -34.23 10.21 3.75
CA PHE A 302 -34.09 8.79 3.50
C PHE A 302 -35.35 8.07 3.98
N SER A 303 -35.75 7.01 3.29
CA SER A 303 -36.75 6.09 3.84
C SER A 303 -36.13 5.26 4.97
N ASP A 304 -36.96 4.71 5.84
CA ASP A 304 -36.51 3.75 6.86
C ASP A 304 -35.79 2.54 6.24
N ASP A 305 -36.22 2.10 5.06
CA ASP A 305 -35.56 1.02 4.31
C ASP A 305 -34.13 1.39 3.88
N MET A 306 -33.94 2.60 3.32
CA MET A 306 -32.60 3.09 2.95
C MET A 306 -31.69 3.24 4.16
N LYS A 307 -32.24 3.69 5.30
CA LYS A 307 -31.50 3.76 6.55
C LYS A 307 -31.05 2.38 7.01
N ASN A 308 -31.96 1.41 6.95
CA ASN A 308 -31.65 0.03 7.34
C ASN A 308 -30.58 -0.57 6.41
N GLU A 309 -30.65 -0.31 5.11
CA GLU A 309 -29.63 -0.72 4.14
C GLU A 309 -28.26 -0.11 4.47
N LEU A 310 -28.20 1.19 4.80
CA LEU A 310 -26.95 1.84 5.22
C LEU A 310 -26.36 1.23 6.51
N VAL A 311 -27.20 0.85 7.48
CA VAL A 311 -26.74 0.16 8.70
C VAL A 311 -26.16 -1.21 8.36
N VAL A 312 -26.85 -1.97 7.49
CA VAL A 312 -26.36 -3.27 7.02
C VAL A 312 -25.02 -3.15 6.29
N ILE A 313 -24.87 -2.15 5.43
CA ILE A 313 -23.59 -1.87 4.74
C ILE A 313 -22.52 -1.47 5.75
N GLU A 314 -22.81 -0.59 6.70
CA GLU A 314 -21.85 -0.14 7.71
C GLU A 314 -21.32 -1.32 8.54
N GLU A 315 -22.19 -2.17 9.07
CA GLU A 315 -21.80 -3.35 9.85
C GLU A 315 -20.92 -4.31 9.04
N THR A 316 -21.29 -4.55 7.78
CA THR A 316 -20.60 -5.50 6.90
C THR A 316 -19.23 -4.98 6.50
N VAL A 317 -19.14 -3.73 6.06
CA VAL A 317 -17.85 -3.12 5.67
C VAL A 317 -16.97 -2.92 6.90
N ALA A 318 -17.53 -2.63 8.07
CA ALA A 318 -16.77 -2.58 9.33
C ALA A 318 -16.13 -3.92 9.66
N ASP A 319 -16.84 -5.04 9.45
CA ASP A 319 -16.26 -6.36 9.65
C ASP A 319 -15.12 -6.64 8.66
N ILE A 320 -15.26 -6.24 7.39
CA ILE A 320 -14.20 -6.37 6.39
C ILE A 320 -12.96 -5.59 6.83
N VAL A 321 -13.11 -4.30 7.18
CA VAL A 321 -12.00 -3.44 7.64
C VAL A 321 -11.32 -4.02 8.88
N ALA A 322 -12.09 -4.57 9.83
CA ALA A 322 -11.52 -5.21 11.00
C ALA A 322 -10.67 -6.44 10.62
N VAL A 323 -11.12 -7.26 9.66
CA VAL A 323 -10.31 -8.38 9.17
C VAL A 323 -9.07 -7.88 8.42
N GLU A 324 -9.18 -6.85 7.56
CA GLU A 324 -8.03 -6.22 6.87
C GLU A 324 -6.95 -5.79 7.87
N HIS A 325 -7.34 -5.23 9.01
CA HIS A 325 -6.43 -4.85 10.09
C HIS A 325 -5.79 -6.06 10.78
N ILE A 326 -6.56 -7.13 11.03
CA ILE A 326 -6.02 -8.34 11.69
C ILE A 326 -5.01 -9.06 10.78
N VAL A 327 -5.24 -9.11 9.47
CA VAL A 327 -4.35 -9.80 8.52
C VAL A 327 -3.30 -8.90 7.87
N GLU A 328 -3.32 -7.60 8.18
CA GLU A 328 -2.44 -6.59 7.60
C GLU A 328 -2.47 -6.57 6.06
N GLN A 329 -3.65 -6.77 5.48
CA GLN A 329 -3.87 -6.81 4.04
C GLN A 329 -5.13 -6.02 3.68
N VAL A 330 -5.03 -5.15 2.67
CA VAL A 330 -6.19 -4.46 2.10
C VAL A 330 -6.84 -5.36 1.05
N PHE A 331 -8.16 -5.47 1.09
CA PHE A 331 -8.95 -6.21 0.11
C PHE A 331 -9.58 -5.27 -0.91
N ASP A 332 -10.06 -5.85 -2.01
CA ASP A 332 -10.88 -5.09 -2.96
C ASP A 332 -12.12 -4.50 -2.25
N PRO A 333 -12.54 -3.27 -2.62
CA PRO A 333 -13.67 -2.62 -1.98
C PRO A 333 -14.98 -3.41 -2.17
N CYS A 334 -15.76 -3.53 -1.09
CA CYS A 334 -17.07 -4.17 -1.11
C CYS A 334 -18.11 -3.29 -1.83
N ILE A 335 -18.16 -3.35 -3.16
CA ILE A 335 -19.09 -2.56 -4.01
C ILE A 335 -20.23 -3.44 -4.57
N GLY A 336 -20.04 -4.75 -4.61
CA GLY A 336 -21.00 -5.72 -5.10
C GLY A 336 -22.12 -6.03 -4.10
N LYS A 337 -23.03 -6.91 -4.55
CA LYS A 337 -24.13 -7.42 -3.72
C LYS A 337 -23.61 -8.49 -2.76
N PHE A 338 -24.18 -8.52 -1.56
CA PHE A 338 -23.97 -9.56 -0.55
C PHE A 338 -25.31 -9.89 0.11
N PHE A 339 -25.38 -11.04 0.79
CA PHE A 339 -26.57 -11.56 1.46
C PHE A 339 -26.32 -11.75 2.96
N ASP A 340 -27.39 -11.96 3.73
CA ASP A 340 -27.28 -12.20 5.18
C ASP A 340 -26.40 -13.41 5.52
N THR A 341 -26.38 -14.43 4.66
CA THR A 341 -25.45 -15.57 4.81
C THR A 341 -23.99 -15.13 4.77
N ASP A 342 -23.65 -14.19 3.90
CA ASP A 342 -22.29 -13.67 3.76
C ASP A 342 -21.92 -12.83 4.99
N ARG A 343 -22.84 -11.98 5.45
CA ARG A 343 -22.68 -11.16 6.67
C ARG A 343 -22.41 -12.02 7.90
N VAL A 344 -23.19 -13.08 8.10
CA VAL A 344 -23.02 -13.97 9.25
C VAL A 344 -21.69 -14.71 9.18
N LEU A 345 -21.33 -15.24 8.01
CA LEU A 345 -20.05 -15.94 7.85
C LEU A 345 -18.87 -14.99 8.09
N LEU A 346 -18.93 -13.77 7.57
CA LEU A 346 -17.92 -12.73 7.78
C LEU A 346 -17.79 -12.38 9.26
N ARG A 347 -18.90 -12.08 9.94
CA ARG A 347 -18.91 -11.74 11.38
C ARG A 347 -18.31 -12.87 12.22
N ARG A 348 -18.61 -14.14 11.91
CA ARG A 348 -18.00 -15.30 12.58
C ARG A 348 -16.50 -15.38 12.35
N VAL A 349 -16.05 -15.17 11.10
CA VAL A 349 -14.63 -15.16 10.77
C VAL A 349 -13.91 -14.08 11.57
N ARG A 350 -14.41 -12.83 11.54
CA ARG A 350 -13.85 -11.72 12.34
C ARG A 350 -13.75 -12.08 13.82
N LEU A 351 -14.87 -12.49 14.43
CA LEU A 351 -14.92 -12.79 15.87
C LEU A 351 -13.95 -13.92 16.26
N MET A 352 -13.83 -14.98 15.46
CA MET A 352 -12.85 -16.04 15.72
C MET A 352 -11.40 -15.54 15.60
N MET A 353 -11.13 -14.63 14.66
CA MET A 353 -9.80 -14.04 14.47
C MET A 353 -9.44 -13.06 15.58
N GLU A 354 -10.43 -12.47 16.24
CA GLU A 354 -10.29 -11.68 17.48
C GLU A 354 -10.17 -12.58 18.73
N GLY A 355 -10.33 -13.90 18.59
CA GLY A 355 -10.16 -14.86 19.67
C GLY A 355 -11.46 -15.24 20.41
N HIS A 356 -12.61 -14.84 19.89
CA HIS A 356 -13.91 -15.24 20.44
C HIS A 356 -14.35 -16.62 19.95
N LEU A 357 -15.12 -17.33 20.78
CA LEU A 357 -15.86 -18.52 20.34
C LEU A 357 -17.22 -18.08 19.78
N VAL A 358 -17.65 -18.69 18.69
CA VAL A 358 -18.97 -18.43 18.09
C VAL A 358 -19.71 -19.76 17.84
N HIS A 359 -21.02 -19.70 17.62
CA HIS A 359 -21.79 -20.89 17.23
C HIS A 359 -21.65 -21.20 15.74
N SER A 360 -21.51 -22.47 15.41
CA SER A 360 -21.58 -22.98 14.05
C SER A 360 -23.01 -22.96 13.49
N ALA A 361 -23.10 -22.78 12.17
CA ALA A 361 -24.30 -23.03 11.38
C ALA A 361 -24.71 -24.51 11.37
N LEU A 362 -23.74 -25.42 11.51
CA LEU A 362 -23.92 -26.83 11.22
C LEU A 362 -24.56 -27.55 12.40
N GLY A 363 -25.68 -28.25 12.14
CA GLY A 363 -26.32 -29.14 13.10
C GLY A 363 -25.83 -30.59 13.03
N SER A 364 -25.39 -31.07 11.86
CA SER A 364 -24.83 -32.41 11.68
C SER A 364 -23.71 -32.34 10.67
N VAL A 365 -22.60 -33.05 10.91
CA VAL A 365 -21.46 -33.06 10.00
C VAL A 365 -20.99 -34.48 9.75
N SER A 366 -20.66 -34.78 8.49
CA SER A 366 -19.99 -36.01 8.11
C SER A 366 -18.50 -35.75 7.90
N VAL A 367 -17.64 -36.52 8.56
CA VAL A 367 -16.17 -36.37 8.47
C VAL A 367 -15.49 -37.71 8.28
N THR A 368 -14.35 -37.71 7.60
CA THR A 368 -13.49 -38.89 7.45
C THR A 368 -12.29 -38.80 8.39
N ALA A 369 -12.03 -39.87 9.14
CA ALA A 369 -10.90 -39.98 10.05
C ALA A 369 -10.19 -41.34 9.88
N PRO A 370 -8.97 -41.53 10.41
CA PRO A 370 -8.29 -42.83 10.35
C PRO A 370 -9.14 -43.95 10.98
N LEU A 371 -9.03 -45.15 10.41
CA LEU A 371 -9.80 -46.32 10.84
C LEU A 371 -9.71 -46.55 12.35
N GLY A 372 -10.87 -46.66 13.01
CA GLY A 372 -10.98 -46.90 14.46
C GLY A 372 -10.57 -45.72 15.35
N LYS A 373 -10.41 -44.51 14.79
CA LYS A 373 -10.07 -43.29 15.54
C LYS A 373 -11.16 -42.23 15.35
N PRO A 374 -12.24 -42.25 16.15
CA PRO A 374 -13.27 -41.24 16.07
C PRO A 374 -12.69 -39.85 16.40
N PRO A 375 -13.00 -38.82 15.58
CA PRO A 375 -12.45 -37.48 15.75
C PRO A 375 -12.99 -36.82 17.02
N GLN A 376 -12.10 -36.14 17.74
CA GLN A 376 -12.45 -35.39 18.97
C GLN A 376 -12.85 -33.94 18.70
N VAL A 377 -12.43 -33.42 17.54
CA VAL A 377 -12.75 -32.09 17.01
C VAL A 377 -12.96 -32.21 15.51
N ILE A 378 -13.83 -31.38 14.96
CA ILE A 378 -14.01 -31.24 13.52
C ILE A 378 -13.08 -30.13 13.05
N VAL A 379 -12.25 -30.38 12.05
CA VAL A 379 -11.36 -29.37 11.48
C VAL A 379 -11.95 -28.87 10.16
N ALA A 380 -12.14 -27.56 10.04
CA ALA A 380 -12.52 -26.92 8.79
C ALA A 380 -11.27 -26.36 8.10
N ALA A 381 -11.06 -26.73 6.85
CA ALA A 381 -9.95 -26.24 6.04
C ALA A 381 -10.04 -24.71 5.84
N PRO A 382 -8.89 -24.02 5.67
CA PRO A 382 -8.89 -22.61 5.31
C PRO A 382 -9.60 -22.41 3.96
N ALA A 383 -10.27 -21.27 3.83
CA ALA A 383 -11.01 -20.91 2.62
C ALA A 383 -10.96 -19.39 2.40
N THR A 384 -11.42 -18.94 1.24
CA THR A 384 -11.66 -17.52 0.96
C THR A 384 -13.15 -17.31 0.73
N ARG A 385 -13.67 -16.17 1.17
CA ARG A 385 -15.08 -15.80 1.07
C ARG A 385 -15.22 -14.48 0.34
N ASN A 386 -15.98 -14.47 -0.74
CA ASN A 386 -16.36 -13.23 -1.42
C ASN A 386 -17.54 -12.58 -0.68
N VAL A 387 -17.38 -11.34 -0.24
CA VAL A 387 -18.45 -10.51 0.31
C VAL A 387 -18.52 -9.23 -0.50
N GLY A 388 -19.49 -9.14 -1.42
CA GLY A 388 -19.67 -7.96 -2.26
C GLY A 388 -18.44 -7.58 -3.09
N GLY A 389 -17.63 -8.57 -3.50
CA GLY A 389 -16.39 -8.35 -4.25
C GLY A 389 -15.12 -8.39 -3.39
N ALA A 390 -15.21 -8.21 -2.06
CA ALA A 390 -14.07 -8.35 -1.18
C ALA A 390 -13.77 -9.83 -0.90
N GLU A 391 -12.56 -10.29 -1.23
CA GLU A 391 -12.12 -11.67 -0.99
C GLU A 391 -11.48 -11.81 0.40
N VAL A 392 -12.30 -12.19 1.38
CA VAL A 392 -11.91 -12.26 2.80
C VAL A 392 -11.37 -13.66 3.14
N PRO A 393 -10.16 -13.78 3.73
CA PRO A 393 -9.63 -15.06 4.16
C PRO A 393 -10.36 -15.57 5.39
N ALA A 394 -10.71 -16.86 5.38
CA ALA A 394 -11.18 -17.61 6.54
C ALA A 394 -10.09 -18.62 6.93
N PRO A 395 -9.35 -18.38 8.03
CA PRO A 395 -8.32 -19.30 8.51
C PRO A 395 -8.87 -20.68 8.85
N GLN A 396 -7.98 -21.65 9.02
CA GLN A 396 -8.36 -22.95 9.57
C GLN A 396 -8.95 -22.77 10.96
N TYR A 397 -10.16 -23.29 11.17
CA TYR A 397 -10.83 -23.30 12.48
C TYR A 397 -11.27 -24.71 12.83
N VAL A 398 -11.62 -24.90 14.09
CA VAL A 398 -12.14 -26.18 14.60
C VAL A 398 -13.53 -25.99 15.18
N MET A 399 -14.29 -27.08 15.24
CA MET A 399 -15.63 -27.13 15.81
C MET A 399 -15.75 -28.31 16.77
N ARG A 400 -16.43 -28.10 17.90
CA ARG A 400 -16.70 -29.15 18.89
C ARG A 400 -17.91 -28.80 19.74
N HIS A 401 -18.60 -29.83 20.24
CA HIS A 401 -19.55 -29.70 21.33
C HIS A 401 -19.18 -30.73 22.43
N PRO A 402 -19.19 -30.36 23.73
CA PRO A 402 -18.84 -31.28 24.83
C PRO A 402 -19.65 -32.58 24.83
N HIS A 403 -20.91 -32.50 24.38
CA HIS A 403 -21.86 -33.60 24.39
C HIS A 403 -22.22 -34.11 22.99
N MET A 404 -21.35 -33.92 21.98
CA MET A 404 -21.62 -34.43 20.63
C MET A 404 -21.65 -35.97 20.59
N SER A 405 -22.58 -36.52 19.81
CA SER A 405 -22.58 -37.93 19.44
C SER A 405 -21.68 -38.16 18.22
N ILE A 406 -21.05 -39.33 18.17
CA ILE A 406 -20.21 -39.76 17.05
C ILE A 406 -20.65 -41.16 16.66
N GLU A 407 -21.17 -41.31 15.44
CA GLU A 407 -21.60 -42.58 14.87
C GLU A 407 -20.74 -42.93 13.66
N GLU A 408 -20.15 -44.13 13.65
CA GLU A 408 -19.43 -44.62 12.47
C GLU A 408 -20.44 -45.10 11.42
N VAL A 409 -20.43 -44.47 10.25
CA VAL A 409 -21.37 -44.74 9.15
C VAL A 409 -20.80 -45.80 8.20
N SER A 410 -19.50 -45.70 7.90
CA SER A 410 -18.82 -46.64 7.01
C SER A 410 -17.32 -46.69 7.27
N SER A 411 -16.69 -47.81 6.90
CA SER A 411 -15.25 -48.02 7.01
C SER A 411 -14.67 -48.49 5.68
N ASP A 412 -13.54 -47.91 5.28
CA ASP A 412 -12.73 -48.34 4.15
C ASP A 412 -11.38 -48.86 4.65
N THR A 413 -11.28 -50.17 4.77
CA THR A 413 -10.06 -50.85 5.23
C THR A 413 -8.92 -50.76 4.22
N ALA A 414 -9.19 -50.55 2.93
CA ALA A 414 -8.15 -50.45 1.91
C ALA A 414 -7.42 -49.11 2.01
N ASN A 415 -8.16 -48.02 2.29
CA ASN A 415 -7.61 -46.69 2.49
C ASN A 415 -7.35 -46.34 3.96
N ASN A 416 -7.60 -47.27 4.89
CA ASN A 416 -7.40 -47.10 6.33
C ASN A 416 -8.18 -45.91 6.91
N THR A 417 -9.43 -45.72 6.50
CA THR A 417 -10.30 -44.59 6.92
C THR A 417 -11.69 -45.06 7.33
N SER A 418 -12.36 -44.28 8.18
CA SER A 418 -13.79 -44.42 8.54
C SER A 418 -14.50 -43.08 8.39
N SER A 419 -15.75 -43.12 7.93
CA SER A 419 -16.66 -41.97 7.88
C SER A 419 -17.52 -41.95 9.12
N TYR A 420 -17.55 -40.80 9.79
CA TYR A 420 -18.32 -40.57 11.01
C TYR A 420 -19.38 -39.50 10.77
N LYS A 421 -20.58 -39.72 11.29
CA LYS A 421 -21.61 -38.69 11.46
C LYS A 421 -21.50 -38.15 12.88
N ILE A 422 -21.41 -36.82 13.01
CA ILE A 422 -21.22 -36.14 14.29
C ILE A 422 -22.32 -35.11 14.46
N GLU A 423 -23.00 -35.15 15.60
CA GLU A 423 -24.15 -34.29 15.90
C GLU A 423 -24.03 -33.75 17.33
N PRO A 424 -24.27 -32.44 17.57
CA PRO A 424 -24.48 -31.93 18.91
C PRO A 424 -25.87 -32.39 19.42
N PRO A 425 -26.18 -32.22 20.72
CA PRO A 425 -27.51 -32.46 21.24
C PRO A 425 -28.60 -31.69 20.47
N PRO A 426 -29.85 -32.18 20.46
CA PRO A 426 -30.95 -31.48 19.82
C PRO A 426 -31.09 -30.05 20.36
N ALA A 427 -31.27 -29.08 19.45
CA ALA A 427 -31.30 -27.64 19.70
C ALA A 427 -29.95 -26.97 20.04
N ASP A 428 -28.87 -27.73 20.26
CA ASP A 428 -27.53 -27.17 20.44
C ASP A 428 -26.82 -26.98 19.09
N ARG A 429 -25.67 -26.30 19.14
CA ARG A 429 -24.77 -26.05 18.00
C ARG A 429 -23.34 -26.29 18.42
N PHE A 430 -22.47 -26.65 17.46
CA PHE A 430 -21.04 -26.70 17.74
C PHE A 430 -20.51 -25.30 18.09
N SER A 431 -19.56 -25.25 19.02
CA SER A 431 -18.72 -24.07 19.26
C SER A 431 -17.56 -24.09 18.25
N MET A 432 -17.25 -22.95 17.64
CA MET A 432 -16.17 -22.82 16.65
C MET A 432 -15.16 -21.74 17.05
N TRP A 433 -13.88 -22.03 16.81
CA TRP A 433 -12.77 -21.13 17.14
C TRP A 433 -11.51 -21.43 16.33
N ILE A 434 -10.57 -20.49 16.29
CA ILE A 434 -9.23 -20.68 15.71
C ILE A 434 -8.25 -21.07 16.82
N PRO A 435 -7.72 -22.31 16.85
CA PRO A 435 -6.86 -22.76 17.96
C PRO A 435 -5.59 -21.93 18.17
N ALA A 436 -5.07 -21.32 17.10
CA ALA A 436 -3.87 -20.48 17.16
C ALA A 436 -4.11 -19.15 17.90
N VAL A 437 -5.37 -18.68 17.94
CA VAL A 437 -5.75 -17.39 18.54
C VAL A 437 -6.45 -17.61 19.89
N CYS A 438 -7.35 -18.60 19.97
CA CYS A 438 -8.14 -18.91 21.15
C CYS A 438 -7.79 -20.31 21.69
N PRO A 439 -6.96 -20.42 22.75
CA PRO A 439 -6.59 -21.72 23.32
C PRO A 439 -7.69 -22.26 24.24
N VAL A 440 -8.46 -23.23 23.76
CA VAL A 440 -9.44 -24.00 24.54
C VAL A 440 -8.75 -25.16 25.28
N ARG A 441 -8.89 -25.22 26.60
CA ARG A 441 -8.25 -26.24 27.47
C ARG A 441 -9.21 -27.33 27.94
N GLY A 442 -10.51 -27.04 27.97
CA GLY A 442 -11.53 -28.01 28.37
C GLY A 442 -12.96 -27.59 28.00
N ASP A 443 -13.93 -28.42 28.37
CA ASP A 443 -15.34 -28.24 27.99
C ASP A 443 -15.95 -26.95 28.52
N GLN A 444 -15.52 -26.48 29.69
CA GLN A 444 -16.00 -25.24 30.30
C GLN A 444 -15.68 -24.00 29.44
N ASP A 445 -14.56 -24.04 28.70
CA ASP A 445 -14.17 -22.91 27.83
C ASP A 445 -15.08 -22.82 26.59
N LEU A 446 -15.82 -23.89 26.26
CA LEU A 446 -16.74 -23.94 25.11
C LEU A 446 -18.12 -23.32 25.39
N GLU A 447 -18.38 -22.89 26.62
CA GLU A 447 -19.66 -22.32 27.05
C GLU A 447 -19.73 -20.79 26.84
N ASN A 448 -18.59 -20.11 26.72
CA ASN A 448 -18.53 -18.65 26.58
C ASN A 448 -18.61 -18.23 25.10
N ILE A 449 -19.83 -18.22 24.55
CA ILE A 449 -20.09 -17.93 23.13
C ILE A 449 -20.45 -16.46 22.92
N GLU A 450 -19.74 -15.83 22.00
CA GLU A 450 -20.00 -14.46 21.54
C GLU A 450 -21.19 -14.44 20.58
N ARG A 451 -22.06 -13.43 20.76
CA ARG A 451 -23.20 -13.20 19.87
C ARG A 451 -22.77 -12.40 18.65
N LEU A 452 -23.38 -12.66 17.51
CA LEU A 452 -23.09 -11.95 16.25
C LEU A 452 -23.61 -10.49 16.30
N ASN A 453 -24.77 -10.29 16.93
CA ASN A 453 -25.48 -9.01 17.09
C ASN A 453 -25.61 -8.23 15.77
N LEU A 454 -26.05 -8.89 14.70
CA LEU A 454 -26.22 -8.27 13.38
C LEU A 454 -27.63 -7.68 13.21
N ASN A 455 -27.72 -6.46 12.68
CA ASN A 455 -29.00 -5.82 12.42
C ASN A 455 -29.87 -6.65 11.47
N GLY A 456 -31.12 -6.88 11.87
CA GLY A 456 -32.13 -7.61 11.09
C GLY A 456 -31.98 -9.14 11.07
N ILE A 457 -31.01 -9.72 11.79
CA ILE A 457 -30.77 -11.17 11.81
C ILE A 457 -31.06 -11.73 13.21
N ASP A 458 -31.97 -12.71 13.27
CA ASP A 458 -32.27 -13.46 14.49
C ASP A 458 -31.38 -14.71 14.55
N GLU A 459 -30.39 -14.70 15.43
CA GLU A 459 -29.40 -15.78 15.58
C GLU A 459 -30.02 -17.15 15.93
N GLU A 460 -31.17 -17.15 16.61
CA GLU A 460 -31.88 -18.38 16.97
C GLU A 460 -32.65 -18.99 15.80
N LYS A 461 -32.92 -18.19 14.76
CA LYS A 461 -33.68 -18.59 13.56
C LYS A 461 -32.83 -18.66 12.30
N ILE A 462 -31.50 -18.63 12.42
CA ILE A 462 -30.66 -18.83 11.25
C ILE A 462 -30.73 -20.32 10.86
N ASP A 463 -31.74 -20.64 10.05
CA ASP A 463 -31.80 -21.88 9.29
C ASP A 463 -30.76 -21.79 8.17
N TYR A 464 -29.87 -22.78 8.12
CA TYR A 464 -28.88 -22.94 7.06
C TYR A 464 -29.23 -24.09 6.13
#